data_AF-A0A936YF93-F1
#
_entry.id   AF-A0A936YF93-F1
#
_cell.length_a   1.000
_cell.length_b   1.000
_cell.length_c   1.000
_cell.angle_alpha   90.00
_cell.angle_beta   90.00
_cell.angle_gamma   90.00
#
_symmetry.space_group_name_H-M   'P 1'
#
loop_
_entity.id
_entity.type
_entity.pdbx_description
1 polymer ?
#
loop_
_entity_poly.entity_id
_entity_poly.type
_entity_poly.pdbx_seq_one_letter_code
_entity_poly.pdbx_strand_id
1 'polypeptide(L)'
;MMFDTLKIARKLESSGLEKKISEAIADVMKETIDQQVDISASKRDVNESSAFLLSHMKETETSIRADMKEMETRIRADMKEMETSIRADMKGMETSIRADMKEMGTSIRADLRIEMRDMKFDIIKWIIGLAIVQMSSFLGILKFIHVI
;
A
#
# COMPACT_ATOMS: atom_id res chain seq x y z
N MET A 1 -23.70 9.79 -57.22
CA MET A 1 -24.16 10.47 -58.46
C MET A 1 -23.60 9.70 -59.63
N MET A 2 -24.37 9.44 -60.68
CA MET A 2 -23.90 8.68 -61.84
C MET A 2 -23.33 9.66 -62.87
N PHE A 3 -22.02 9.62 -63.11
CA PHE A 3 -21.36 10.44 -64.12
C PHE A 3 -21.76 9.94 -65.52
N ASP A 4 -22.40 10.80 -66.33
CA ASP A 4 -22.94 10.43 -67.65
C ASP A 4 -21.88 10.65 -68.75
N THR A 5 -21.00 9.66 -68.89
CA THR A 5 -19.92 9.62 -69.88
C THR A 5 -20.42 9.81 -71.31
N LEU A 6 -21.57 9.22 -71.67
CA LEU A 6 -22.14 9.28 -73.02
C LEU A 6 -22.59 10.71 -73.38
N LYS A 7 -23.16 11.43 -72.42
CA LYS A 7 -23.57 12.82 -72.61
C LYS A 7 -22.37 13.75 -72.82
N ILE A 8 -21.24 13.48 -72.16
CA ILE A 8 -20.01 14.27 -72.30
C ILE A 8 -19.32 13.96 -73.64
N ALA A 9 -19.20 12.68 -74.01
CA ALA A 9 -18.64 12.26 -75.30
C ALA A 9 -19.41 12.91 -76.47
N ARG A 10 -20.75 12.87 -76.45
CA ARG A 10 -21.58 13.52 -77.48
C ARG A 10 -21.39 15.04 -77.55
N LYS A 11 -21.17 15.69 -76.41
CA LYS A 11 -20.93 17.15 -76.36
C LYS A 11 -19.56 17.51 -76.96
N LEU A 12 -18.55 16.68 -76.73
CA LEU A 12 -17.23 16.82 -77.33
C LEU A 12 -17.28 16.59 -78.85
N GLU A 13 -18.00 15.55 -79.31
CA GLU A 13 -18.24 15.29 -80.74
C GLU A 13 -18.93 16.47 -81.44
N SER A 14 -19.98 17.04 -80.82
CA SER A 14 -20.69 18.20 -81.36
C SER A 14 -19.84 19.47 -81.47
N SER A 15 -18.67 19.48 -80.81
CA SER A 15 -17.70 20.57 -80.84
C SER A 15 -16.58 20.35 -81.88
N GLY A 16 -16.70 19.31 -82.72
CA GLY A 16 -15.76 19.01 -83.81
C GLY A 16 -14.63 18.04 -83.44
N LEU A 17 -14.67 17.41 -82.27
CA LEU A 17 -13.71 16.38 -81.87
C LEU A 17 -14.09 15.02 -82.45
N GLU A 18 -13.08 14.21 -82.79
CA GLU A 18 -13.30 12.85 -83.27
C GLU A 18 -13.94 11.97 -82.17
N LYS A 19 -14.87 11.09 -82.55
CA LYS A 19 -15.60 10.20 -81.63
C LYS A 19 -14.70 9.45 -80.66
N LYS A 20 -13.62 8.86 -81.16
CA LYS A 20 -12.68 8.08 -80.35
C LYS A 20 -11.97 8.92 -79.29
N ILE A 21 -11.65 10.19 -79.60
CA ILE A 21 -11.03 11.14 -78.67
C ILE A 21 -12.06 11.58 -77.63
N SER A 22 -13.30 11.83 -78.06
CA SER A 22 -14.40 12.24 -77.19
C SER A 22 -14.76 11.17 -76.15
N GLU A 23 -14.79 9.90 -76.56
CA GLU A 23 -14.99 8.75 -75.67
C GLU A 23 -13.82 8.61 -74.68
N ALA A 24 -12.57 8.66 -75.17
CA ALA A 24 -11.39 8.54 -74.32
C ALA A 24 -11.30 9.66 -73.26
N ILE A 25 -11.62 10.91 -73.62
CA ILE A 25 -11.64 12.03 -72.66
C ILE A 25 -12.75 11.83 -71.62
N ALA A 26 -13.94 11.41 -72.04
CA ALA A 26 -15.05 11.19 -71.13
C ALA A 26 -14.77 10.06 -70.12
N ASP A 27 -14.09 8.99 -70.56
CA ASP A 27 -13.67 7.88 -69.70
C ASP A 27 -12.60 8.33 -68.68
N VAL A 28 -11.57 9.07 -69.11
CA VAL A 28 -10.55 9.62 -68.20
C VAL A 28 -11.17 10.58 -67.19
N MET A 29 -12.12 11.42 -67.62
CA MET A 29 -12.85 12.32 -66.71
C MET A 29 -13.68 11.54 -65.69
N LYS A 30 -14.36 10.47 -66.12
CA LYS A 30 -15.10 9.59 -65.21
C LYS A 30 -14.18 8.98 -64.18
N GLU A 31 -13.08 8.37 -64.62
CA GLU A 31 -12.11 7.71 -63.73
C GLU A 31 -11.51 8.70 -62.72
N THR A 32 -11.16 9.91 -63.16
CA THR A 32 -10.62 10.96 -62.29
C THR A 32 -11.64 11.42 -61.24
N ILE A 33 -12.91 11.56 -61.62
CA ILE A 33 -13.98 11.97 -60.70
C ILE A 33 -14.30 10.85 -59.71
N ASP A 34 -14.39 9.60 -60.16
CA ASP A 34 -14.61 8.44 -59.30
C ASP A 34 -13.45 8.31 -58.29
N GLN A 35 -12.18 8.44 -58.75
CA GLN A 35 -11.01 8.49 -57.86
C GLN A 35 -11.07 9.65 -56.86
N GLN A 36 -11.45 10.85 -57.29
CA GLN A 36 -11.57 12.00 -56.39
C GLN A 36 -12.67 11.80 -55.33
N VAL A 37 -13.78 11.18 -55.72
CA VAL A 37 -14.87 10.81 -54.81
C VAL A 37 -14.38 9.80 -53.78
N ASP A 38 -13.68 8.74 -54.21
CA ASP A 38 -13.13 7.72 -53.31
C ASP A 38 -12.08 8.31 -52.35
N ILE A 39 -11.19 9.18 -52.85
CA ILE A 39 -10.21 9.90 -52.02
C ILE A 39 -10.94 10.78 -50.99
N SER A 40 -12.01 11.46 -51.38
CA SER A 40 -12.77 12.32 -50.47
C SER A 40 -13.49 11.51 -49.38
N ALA A 41 -14.05 10.36 -49.72
CA ALA A 41 -14.66 9.44 -48.78
C ALA A 41 -13.61 8.90 -47.80
N SER A 42 -12.47 8.43 -48.32
CA SER A 42 -11.35 7.95 -47.50
C SER A 42 -10.81 9.04 -46.55
N LYS A 43 -10.66 10.29 -47.03
CA LYS A 43 -10.27 11.43 -46.18
C LYS A 43 -11.29 11.70 -45.07
N ARG A 44 -12.58 11.60 -45.37
CA ARG A 44 -13.65 11.77 -44.39
C ARG A 44 -13.54 10.70 -43.31
N ASP A 45 -13.38 9.44 -43.69
CA ASP A 45 -13.29 8.32 -42.75
C ASP A 45 -12.03 8.42 -41.87
N VAL A 46 -10.89 8.85 -42.43
CA VAL A 46 -9.66 9.13 -41.66
C VAL A 46 -9.88 10.27 -40.66
N ASN A 47 -10.54 11.34 -41.08
CA ASN A 47 -10.84 12.47 -40.18
C ASN A 47 -11.80 12.06 -39.06
N GLU A 48 -12.82 11.26 -39.36
CA GLU A 48 -13.76 10.74 -38.37
C GLU A 48 -13.06 9.82 -37.36
N SER A 49 -12.21 8.91 -37.85
CA SER A 49 -11.40 8.04 -36.99
C SER A 49 -10.43 8.84 -36.11
N SER A 50 -9.76 9.86 -36.67
CA SER A 50 -8.88 10.75 -35.92
C SER A 50 -9.64 11.52 -34.83
N ALA A 51 -10.82 12.06 -35.14
CA ALA A 51 -11.67 12.75 -34.17
C ALA A 51 -12.14 11.81 -33.06
N PHE A 52 -12.54 10.58 -33.40
CA PHE A 52 -12.91 9.55 -32.45
C PHE A 52 -11.75 9.21 -31.50
N LEU A 53 -10.56 8.96 -32.05
CA LEU A 53 -9.36 8.65 -31.26
C LEU A 53 -8.99 9.80 -30.32
N LEU A 54 -9.03 11.04 -30.80
CA LEU A 54 -8.76 12.21 -29.96
C LEU A 54 -9.76 12.36 -28.82
N SER A 55 -11.04 12.10 -29.08
CA SER A 55 -12.08 12.11 -28.05
C SER A 55 -11.82 11.03 -27.00
N HIS A 56 -11.52 9.80 -27.45
CA HIS A 56 -11.26 8.69 -26.56
C HIS A 56 -9.96 8.87 -25.75
N MET A 57 -8.92 9.46 -26.34
CA MET A 57 -7.70 9.83 -25.61
C MET A 57 -7.97 10.86 -24.52
N LYS A 58 -8.83 11.86 -24.78
CA LYS A 58 -9.22 12.84 -23.76
C LYS A 58 -10.02 12.20 -22.63
N GLU A 59 -10.96 11.32 -22.97
CA GLU A 59 -11.75 10.59 -21.99
C GLU A 59 -10.86 9.71 -21.10
N THR A 60 -9.95 8.94 -21.70
CA THR A 60 -9.00 8.10 -20.95
C THR A 60 -8.06 8.94 -20.09
N GLU A 61 -7.55 10.07 -20.58
CA GLU A 61 -6.75 11.00 -19.77
C GLU A 61 -7.54 11.53 -18.56
N THR A 62 -8.81 11.89 -18.75
CA THR A 62 -9.66 12.36 -17.64
C THR A 62 -9.95 11.25 -16.63
N SER A 63 -10.19 10.01 -17.08
CA SER A 63 -10.40 8.85 -16.21
C SER A 63 -9.15 8.57 -15.38
N ILE A 64 -7.98 8.47 -16.02
CA ILE A 64 -6.70 8.22 -15.33
C ILE A 64 -6.44 9.31 -14.29
N ARG A 65 -6.72 10.58 -14.61
CA ARG A 65 -6.54 11.69 -13.67
C ARG A 65 -7.49 11.59 -12.47
N ALA A 66 -8.71 11.11 -12.67
CA ALA A 66 -9.66 10.88 -11.58
C ALA A 66 -9.19 9.73 -10.69
N ASP A 67 -8.80 8.61 -11.29
CA ASP A 67 -8.30 7.42 -10.58
C ASP A 67 -7.06 7.76 -9.73
N MET A 68 -6.13 8.55 -10.28
CA MET A 68 -4.95 9.01 -9.54
C MET A 68 -5.30 9.85 -8.32
N LYS A 69 -6.31 10.74 -8.41
CA LYS A 69 -6.77 11.55 -7.28
C LYS A 69 -7.46 10.71 -6.21
N GLU A 70 -8.25 9.73 -6.64
CA GLU A 70 -8.88 8.78 -5.71
C GLU A 70 -7.81 7.98 -4.96
N MET A 71 -6.82 7.46 -5.69
CA MET A 71 -5.71 6.71 -5.10
C MET A 71 -4.90 7.56 -4.12
N GLU A 72 -4.57 8.82 -4.46
CA GLU A 72 -3.90 9.74 -3.54
C GLU A 72 -4.71 9.95 -2.26
N THR A 73 -6.03 10.08 -2.38
CA THR A 73 -6.93 10.28 -1.24
C THR A 73 -6.96 9.04 -0.34
N ARG A 74 -7.06 7.84 -0.95
CA ARG A 74 -7.05 6.57 -0.22
C ARG A 74 -5.73 6.34 0.51
N ILE A 75 -4.60 6.53 -0.19
CA ILE A 75 -3.26 6.41 0.43
C ILE A 75 -3.12 7.35 1.62
N ARG A 76 -3.60 8.60 1.52
CA ARG A 76 -3.57 9.54 2.66
C ARG A 76 -4.44 9.09 3.83
N ALA A 77 -5.60 8.49 3.56
CA ALA A 77 -6.47 7.95 4.61
C ALA A 77 -5.78 6.77 5.31
N ASP A 78 -5.27 5.81 4.55
CA ASP A 78 -4.57 4.62 5.06
C ASP A 78 -3.35 5.02 5.91
N MET A 79 -2.57 6.02 5.47
CA MET A 79 -1.43 6.53 6.24
C MET A 79 -1.86 7.12 7.59
N LYS A 80 -2.97 7.86 7.64
CA LYS A 80 -3.49 8.42 8.91
C LYS A 80 -3.98 7.31 9.83
N GLU A 81 -4.70 6.33 9.29
CA GLU A 81 -5.15 5.19 10.06
C GLU A 81 -3.97 4.42 10.66
N MET A 82 -2.94 4.14 9.85
CA MET A 82 -1.72 3.49 10.30
C MET A 82 -1.00 4.30 11.40
N GLU A 83 -0.89 5.62 11.25
CA GLU A 83 -0.30 6.49 12.28
C GLU A 83 -1.08 6.39 13.61
N THR A 84 -2.42 6.40 13.55
CA THR A 84 -3.24 6.29 14.75
C THR A 84 -3.13 4.92 15.41
N SER A 85 -3.09 3.84 14.61
CA SER A 85 -2.93 2.47 15.09
C SER A 85 -1.58 2.29 15.78
N ILE A 86 -0.48 2.68 15.13
CA ILE A 86 0.88 2.61 15.71
C ILE A 86 0.95 3.40 17.03
N ARG A 87 0.33 4.58 17.09
CA ARG A 87 0.30 5.38 18.33
C ARG A 87 -0.48 4.69 19.45
N ALA A 88 -1.57 4.02 19.13
CA ALA A 88 -2.35 3.24 20.10
C ALA A 88 -1.53 2.05 20.61
N ASP A 89 -0.89 1.31 19.72
CA ASP A 89 -0.04 0.17 20.05
C ASP A 89 1.13 0.58 20.95
N MET A 90 1.81 1.68 20.63
CA MET A 90 2.90 2.22 21.45
C MET A 90 2.43 2.57 22.87
N LYS A 91 1.25 3.19 23.01
CA LYS A 91 0.67 3.48 24.32
C LYS A 91 0.32 2.19 25.07
N GLY A 92 -0.27 1.21 24.37
CA GLY A 92 -0.57 -0.10 24.94
C GLY A 92 0.68 -0.78 25.47
N MET A 93 1.76 -0.79 24.69
CA MET A 93 3.05 -1.35 25.07
C MET A 93 3.66 -0.61 26.27
N GLU A 94 3.62 0.73 26.30
CA GLU A 94 4.10 1.50 27.46
C GLU A 94 3.34 1.13 28.73
N THR A 95 2.01 0.98 28.65
CA THR A 95 1.20 0.59 29.80
C THR A 95 1.50 -0.83 30.27
N SER A 96 1.70 -1.78 29.36
CA SER A 96 2.08 -3.16 29.67
C SER A 96 3.42 -3.21 30.38
N ILE A 97 4.46 -2.59 29.80
CA ILE A 97 5.81 -2.56 30.38
C ILE A 97 5.79 -1.95 31.79
N ARG A 98 5.01 -0.89 31.99
CA ARG A 98 4.86 -0.26 33.31
C ARG A 98 4.18 -1.18 34.32
N ALA A 99 3.20 -1.98 33.89
CA ALA A 99 2.56 -2.97 34.75
C ALA A 99 3.55 -4.08 35.11
N ASP A 100 4.26 -4.63 34.12
CA ASP A 100 5.27 -5.69 34.31
C ASP A 100 6.39 -5.24 35.27
N MET A 101 6.88 -4.00 35.13
CA MET A 101 7.89 -3.45 36.05
C MET A 101 7.36 -3.33 37.49
N LYS A 102 6.09 -2.96 37.68
CA LYS A 102 5.49 -2.90 39.01
C LYS A 102 5.37 -4.30 39.61
N GLU A 103 4.87 -5.25 38.84
CA GLU A 103 4.72 -6.65 39.26
C GLU A 103 6.08 -7.25 39.65
N MET A 104 7.09 -7.11 38.80
CA MET A 104 8.45 -7.53 39.07
C MET A 104 9.00 -6.87 40.36
N GLY A 105 8.79 -5.56 40.53
CA GLY A 105 9.20 -4.85 41.73
C GLY A 105 8.45 -5.26 43.01
N THR A 106 7.24 -5.81 42.89
CA THR A 106 6.52 -6.43 44.02
C THR A 106 7.02 -7.83 44.31
N SER A 107 7.28 -8.65 43.29
CA SER A 107 7.83 -10.00 43.42
C SER A 107 9.19 -9.96 44.12
N ILE A 108 10.12 -9.14 43.63
CA ILE A 108 11.46 -8.98 44.22
C ILE A 108 11.37 -8.59 45.70
N ARG A 109 10.44 -7.69 46.06
CA ARG A 109 10.24 -7.29 47.46
C ARG A 109 9.66 -8.40 48.33
N ALA A 110 8.79 -9.25 47.77
CA ALA A 110 8.27 -10.41 48.47
C ALA A 110 9.36 -11.45 48.70
N ASP A 111 10.14 -11.77 47.66
CA ASP A 111 11.25 -12.72 47.72
C ASP A 111 12.30 -12.29 48.76
N LEU A 112 12.73 -11.03 48.73
CA LEU A 112 13.65 -10.49 49.73
C LEU A 112 13.10 -10.59 51.16
N ARG A 113 11.80 -10.39 51.37
CA ARG A 113 11.19 -10.54 52.71
C ARG A 113 11.20 -11.99 53.19
N ILE A 114 11.01 -12.94 52.28
CA ILE A 114 11.08 -14.37 52.58
C ILE A 114 12.52 -14.74 52.95
N GLU A 115 13.49 -14.38 52.11
CA GLU A 115 14.92 -14.65 52.37
C GLU A 115 15.38 -14.02 53.70
N MET A 116 14.98 -12.78 53.98
CA MET A 116 15.30 -12.13 55.26
C MET A 116 14.69 -12.85 56.46
N ARG A 117 13.47 -13.39 56.32
CA ARG A 117 12.80 -14.14 57.39
C ARG A 117 13.52 -15.46 57.64
N ASP A 118 13.90 -16.17 56.58
CA ASP A 118 14.60 -17.44 56.68
C ASP A 118 15.98 -17.26 57.31
N MET A 119 16.71 -16.21 56.91
CA MET A 119 17.97 -15.83 57.54
C MET A 119 17.80 -15.50 59.04
N LYS A 120 16.74 -14.80 59.43
CA LYS A 120 16.45 -14.53 60.86
C LYS A 120 16.21 -15.83 61.63
N PHE A 121 15.43 -16.76 61.07
CA PHE A 121 15.18 -18.05 61.72
C PHE A 121 16.46 -18.86 61.87
N ASP A 122 17.31 -18.88 60.85
CA ASP A 122 18.56 -19.62 60.91
C ASP A 122 19.52 -19.01 61.95
N ILE A 123 19.64 -17.68 62.01
CA ILE A 123 20.42 -17.01 63.06
C ILE A 123 19.90 -17.39 64.46
N ILE A 124 18.58 -17.42 64.68
CA ILE A 124 18.00 -17.82 65.97
C ILE A 124 18.35 -19.27 66.31
N LYS A 125 18.25 -20.20 65.36
CA LYS A 125 18.64 -21.59 65.57
C LYS A 125 20.11 -21.70 65.98
N TRP A 126 21.00 -20.97 65.31
CA TRP A 126 22.44 -20.93 65.65
C TRP A 126 22.69 -20.38 67.05
N ILE A 127 22.02 -19.29 67.43
CA ILE A 127 22.14 -18.69 68.78
C ILE A 127 21.68 -19.67 69.86
N ILE A 128 20.54 -20.34 69.66
CA ILE A 128 20.03 -21.34 70.61
C ILE A 128 21.02 -22.49 70.77
N GLY A 129 21.56 -22.99 69.65
CA GLY A 129 22.59 -24.04 69.68
C GLY A 129 23.82 -23.64 70.48
N LEU A 130 24.33 -22.42 70.25
CA LEU A 130 25.48 -21.87 71.01
C LEU A 130 25.17 -21.68 72.50
N ALA A 131 23.98 -21.19 72.85
CA ALA A 131 23.58 -20.96 74.24
C ALA A 131 23.52 -22.27 75.05
N ILE A 132 23.02 -23.36 74.44
CA ILE A 132 22.98 -24.69 75.07
C ILE A 132 24.40 -25.22 75.33
N VAL A 133 25.33 -25.03 74.39
CA VAL A 133 26.73 -25.40 74.57
C VAL A 133 27.37 -24.61 75.73
N GLN A 134 27.19 -23.29 75.76
CA GLN A 134 27.73 -22.44 76.84
C GLN A 134 27.20 -22.84 78.23
N MET A 135 25.90 -23.10 78.36
CA MET A 135 25.30 -23.52 79.64
C MET A 135 25.86 -24.86 80.14
N SER A 136 26.12 -25.80 79.23
CA SER A 136 26.75 -27.08 79.56
C SER A 136 28.18 -26.90 80.07
N SER A 137 28.95 -25.97 79.49
CA SER A 137 30.30 -25.62 79.95
C SER A 137 30.30 -25.00 81.35
N PHE A 138 29.37 -24.08 81.65
CA PHE A 138 29.29 -23.45 82.98
C PHE A 138 29.00 -24.45 84.11
N LEU A 139 28.07 -25.38 83.90
CA LEU A 139 27.77 -26.43 84.88
C LEU A 139 28.98 -27.37 85.12
N GLY A 140 29.74 -27.68 84.07
CA GLY A 140 30.97 -28.46 84.17
C GLY A 140 32.03 -27.77 85.02
N ILE A 141 32.26 -26.47 84.82
CA ILE A 141 33.23 -25.67 85.60
C ILE A 141 32.81 -25.60 87.08
N LEU A 142 31.53 -25.36 87.37
CA LEU A 142 31.00 -25.35 88.73
C LEU A 142 31.23 -26.69 89.46
N LYS A 143 30.99 -27.82 88.80
CA LYS A 143 31.30 -29.15 89.37
C LYS A 143 32.80 -29.36 89.57
N PHE A 144 33.64 -28.93 88.64
CA PHE A 144 35.09 -29.07 88.73
C PHE A 144 35.68 -28.27 89.90
N ILE A 145 35.21 -27.03 90.11
CA ILE A 145 35.62 -26.19 91.25
C ILE A 145 35.17 -26.79 92.60
N HIS A 146 34.06 -27.52 92.67
CA HIS A 146 33.58 -28.13 93.91
C HIS A 146 34.27 -29.47 94.27
N VAL A 147 34.97 -30.09 93.31
CA VAL A 147 35.67 -31.38 93.47
C VAL A 147 37.15 -31.20 93.78
N ILE A 148 37.70 -30.00 93.56
CA ILE A 148 39.05 -29.58 93.96
C ILE A 148 38.98 -28.94 95.35
#